data_AF-A0A483ZTK8-F1
#
_entry.id   AF-A0A483ZTK8-F1
#
_cell.length_a   1.000
_cell.length_b   1.000
_cell.length_c   1.000
_cell.angle_alpha   90.00
_cell.angle_beta   90.00
_cell.angle_gamma   90.00
#
_symmetry.space_group_name_H-M   'P 1'
#
loop_
_entity.id
_entity.type
_entity.pdbx_description
1 polymer ?
#
loop_
_entity_poly.entity_id
_entity_poly.type
_entity_poly.pdbx_seq_one_letter_code
_entity_poly.pdbx_strand_id
1 'polypeptide(L)'
;MRFSVSTQSFYDDNYEENAIVDDLPSDVQAIDNEQYARFFNAINSDRVVYLVADKYNISQPRPDKYHSWDAAGNTWVMTDAAVTRKSADLIADAELRRSTLLSEAGTAISPLQDAVELDMATDEEKSRYDAWRKYRVLLMRVDTSLAPDINWPEPPKD
;
A
#
# COMPACT_ATOMS: atom_id res chain seq x y z
N MET A 1 -16.50 26.74 -16.23
CA MET A 1 -16.04 25.38 -15.92
C MET A 1 -17.10 24.73 -15.05
N ARG A 2 -17.34 23.44 -15.22
CA ARG A 2 -18.30 22.69 -14.41
C ARG A 2 -17.62 21.52 -13.70
N PHE A 3 -18.24 21.02 -12.64
CA PHE A 3 -17.70 19.93 -11.81
C PHE A 3 -18.80 18.98 -11.36
N SER A 4 -18.51 17.68 -11.37
CA SER A 4 -19.36 16.63 -10.79
C SER A 4 -18.72 16.08 -9.52
N VAL A 5 -19.47 16.06 -8.43
CA VAL A 5 -19.04 15.46 -7.16
C VAL A 5 -19.11 13.93 -7.21
N SER A 6 -19.96 13.35 -8.04
CA SER A 6 -20.10 11.90 -8.19
C SER A 6 -18.93 11.30 -8.95
N THR A 7 -18.45 11.96 -10.01
CA THR A 7 -17.32 11.49 -10.83
C THR A 7 -16.00 12.15 -10.49
N GLN A 8 -15.98 13.14 -9.59
CA GLN A 8 -14.80 13.95 -9.24
C GLN A 8 -14.09 14.53 -10.48
N SER A 9 -14.86 14.91 -11.51
CA SER A 9 -14.33 15.33 -12.80
C SER A 9 -14.75 16.75 -13.17
N PHE A 10 -13.88 17.45 -13.90
CA PHE A 10 -14.13 18.76 -14.47
C PHE A 10 -14.65 18.63 -15.91
N TYR A 11 -15.58 19.51 -16.27
CA TYR A 11 -16.21 19.56 -17.59
C TYR A 11 -16.15 20.98 -18.13
N ASP A 12 -15.75 21.13 -19.39
CA ASP A 12 -15.74 22.42 -20.08
C ASP A 12 -17.18 22.96 -20.24
N ASP A 13 -17.34 24.27 -20.28
CA ASP A 13 -18.64 24.91 -20.52
C ASP A 13 -19.14 24.66 -21.96
N ASN A 14 -18.23 24.38 -22.90
CA ASN A 14 -18.55 24.05 -24.30
C ASN A 14 -18.86 22.57 -24.54
N TYR A 15 -18.91 21.73 -23.50
CA TYR A 15 -19.08 20.28 -23.64
C TYR A 15 -20.42 19.90 -24.28
N GLU A 16 -21.49 20.67 -24.03
CA GLU A 16 -22.82 20.48 -24.64
C GLU A 16 -22.88 20.82 -26.13
N GLU A 17 -21.89 21.54 -26.67
CA GLU A 17 -21.85 21.97 -28.07
C GLU A 17 -21.19 20.93 -29.00
N ASN A 18 -20.40 20.00 -28.44
CA ASN A 18 -19.62 19.01 -29.18
C ASN A 18 -19.86 17.54 -28.76
N ALA A 19 -20.66 17.28 -27.72
CA ALA A 19 -20.98 15.94 -27.24
C ALA A 19 -22.49 15.66 -27.32
N ILE A 20 -22.86 14.38 -27.40
CA ILE A 20 -24.24 13.96 -27.18
C ILE A 20 -24.56 14.30 -25.72
N VAL A 21 -25.48 15.24 -25.50
CA VAL A 21 -25.88 15.82 -24.21
C VAL A 21 -26.26 14.76 -23.14
N ASP A 22 -26.51 13.52 -23.57
CA ASP A 22 -26.98 12.39 -22.76
C ASP A 22 -25.89 11.70 -21.91
N ASP A 23 -24.61 12.08 -22.02
CA ASP A 23 -23.49 11.46 -21.27
C ASP A 23 -23.02 12.28 -20.05
N LEU A 24 -23.65 13.42 -19.76
CA LEU A 24 -23.27 14.25 -18.62
C LEU A 24 -23.81 13.67 -17.30
N PRO A 25 -22.98 13.57 -16.24
CA PRO A 25 -23.49 13.22 -14.91
C PRO A 25 -24.53 14.25 -14.45
N SER A 26 -25.62 13.74 -13.85
CA SER A 26 -26.74 14.58 -13.40
C SER A 26 -26.39 15.62 -12.32
N ASP A 27 -25.23 15.50 -11.68
CA ASP A 27 -24.79 16.37 -10.59
C ASP A 27 -23.74 17.42 -11.01
N VAL A 28 -23.48 17.54 -12.31
CA VAL A 28 -22.57 18.56 -12.87
C VAL A 28 -23.11 19.96 -12.55
N GLN A 29 -22.29 20.78 -11.90
CA GLN A 29 -22.62 22.17 -11.54
C GLN A 29 -21.52 23.14 -11.97
N ALA A 30 -21.91 24.36 -12.33
CA ALA A 30 -20.96 25.42 -12.65
C ALA A 30 -20.14 25.81 -11.41
N ILE A 31 -18.84 26.02 -11.61
CA ILE A 31 -17.91 26.42 -10.56
C ILE A 31 -17.10 27.65 -11.00
N ASP A 32 -16.69 28.47 -10.03
CA ASP A 32 -15.80 29.60 -10.28
C ASP A 32 -14.31 29.18 -10.31
N ASN A 33 -13.43 30.12 -10.63
CA ASN A 33 -11.98 29.88 -10.74
C ASN A 33 -11.33 29.50 -9.40
N GLU A 34 -11.84 30.01 -8.27
CA GLU A 34 -11.31 29.70 -6.94
C GLU A 34 -11.68 28.28 -6.54
N GLN A 35 -12.95 27.91 -6.75
CA GLN A 35 -13.46 26.56 -6.56
C GLN A 35 -12.70 25.56 -7.44
N TYR A 36 -12.48 25.89 -8.71
CA TYR A 36 -11.68 25.07 -9.62
C TYR A 36 -10.28 24.79 -9.05
N ALA A 37 -9.54 25.84 -8.67
CA ALA A 37 -8.20 25.69 -8.12
C ALA A 37 -8.20 24.83 -6.84
N ARG A 38 -9.18 25.04 -5.96
CA ARG A 38 -9.33 24.26 -4.71
C ARG A 38 -9.64 22.80 -4.97
N PHE A 39 -10.55 22.49 -5.89
CA PHE A 39 -10.97 21.13 -6.21
C PHE A 39 -9.87 20.38 -6.95
N PHE A 40 -9.18 21.05 -7.87
CA PHE A 40 -8.06 20.47 -8.61
C PHE A 40 -6.95 20.04 -7.65
N ASN A 41 -6.59 20.91 -6.70
CA ASN A 41 -5.61 20.58 -5.66
C ASN A 41 -6.08 19.44 -4.74
N ALA A 42 -7.38 19.40 -4.42
CA ALA A 42 -7.96 18.34 -3.60
C ALA A 42 -7.85 16.97 -4.28
N ILE A 43 -8.27 16.86 -5.53
CA ILE A 43 -8.27 15.61 -6.30
C ILE A 43 -6.84 15.09 -6.48
N ASN A 44 -5.89 15.97 -6.81
CA ASN A 44 -4.48 15.60 -6.93
C ASN A 44 -3.81 15.25 -5.59
N SER A 45 -4.50 15.47 -4.48
CA SER A 45 -4.04 15.12 -3.13
C SER A 45 -4.84 13.95 -2.52
N ASP A 46 -5.47 13.12 -3.35
CA ASP A 46 -6.29 11.97 -2.93
C ASP A 46 -7.44 12.38 -1.97
N ARG A 47 -8.03 13.55 -2.19
CA ARG A 47 -9.19 14.06 -1.43
C ARG A 47 -10.43 14.04 -2.30
N VAL A 48 -11.60 14.00 -1.67
CA VAL A 48 -12.90 14.01 -2.34
C VAL A 48 -13.61 15.32 -2.04
N VAL A 49 -14.12 15.94 -3.09
CA VAL A 49 -15.03 17.09 -3.00
C VAL A 49 -16.45 16.57 -2.84
N TYR A 50 -17.18 17.02 -1.83
CA TYR A 50 -18.56 16.59 -1.57
C TYR A 50 -19.44 17.77 -1.14
N LEU A 51 -20.76 17.62 -1.24
CA LEU A 51 -21.74 18.67 -0.93
C LEU A 51 -22.45 18.37 0.39
N VAL A 52 -22.60 19.41 1.22
CA VAL A 52 -23.46 19.40 2.40
C VAL A 52 -24.25 20.70 2.42
N ALA A 53 -25.58 20.62 2.32
CA ALA A 53 -26.47 21.79 2.27
C ALA A 53 -26.00 22.84 1.23
N ASP A 54 -25.78 22.39 -0.01
CA ASP A 54 -25.31 23.18 -1.16
C ASP A 54 -23.95 23.87 -0.98
N LYS A 55 -23.15 23.43 0.00
CA LYS A 55 -21.78 23.91 0.22
C LYS A 55 -20.77 22.82 -0.06
N TYR A 56 -19.77 23.17 -0.87
CA TYR A 56 -18.65 22.28 -1.17
C TYR A 56 -17.73 22.16 0.03
N ASN A 57 -17.44 20.91 0.37
CA ASN A 57 -16.48 20.49 1.37
C ASN A 57 -15.42 19.61 0.72
N ILE A 58 -14.26 19.52 1.36
CA ILE A 58 -13.16 18.68 0.89
C ILE A 58 -12.80 17.75 2.05
N SER A 59 -12.77 16.44 1.77
CA SER A 59 -12.46 15.44 2.78
C SER A 59 -11.02 15.55 3.28
N GLN A 60 -10.66 14.82 4.34
CA GLN A 60 -9.24 14.58 4.60
C GLN A 60 -8.64 13.74 3.45
N PRO A 61 -7.31 13.73 3.25
CA PRO A 61 -6.68 12.81 2.32
C PRO A 61 -7.08 11.37 2.58
N ARG A 62 -7.22 10.58 1.51
CA ARG A 62 -7.47 9.15 1.60
C ARG A 62 -6.40 8.52 2.50
N PRO A 63 -6.77 7.84 3.60
CA PRO A 63 -5.79 7.30 4.54
C PRO A 63 -4.84 6.27 3.92
N ASP A 64 -5.38 5.36 3.11
CA ASP A 64 -4.60 4.39 2.34
C ASP A 64 -5.36 3.88 1.10
N LYS A 65 -4.69 3.06 0.27
CA LYS A 65 -5.26 2.48 -0.97
C LYS A 65 -6.46 1.53 -0.76
N TYR A 66 -6.76 1.14 0.48
CA TYR A 66 -7.87 0.25 0.83
C TYR A 66 -9.12 1.00 1.28
N HIS A 67 -9.03 2.31 1.49
CA HIS A 67 -10.18 3.14 1.80
C HIS A 67 -10.93 3.54 0.53
N SER A 68 -12.25 3.51 0.61
CA SER A 68 -13.18 4.03 -0.39
C SER A 68 -14.03 5.13 0.22
N TRP A 69 -14.44 6.09 -0.60
CA TRP A 69 -15.31 7.17 -0.15
C TRP A 69 -16.74 6.64 0.04
N ASP A 70 -17.28 6.77 1.25
CA ASP A 70 -18.71 6.60 1.49
C ASP A 70 -19.41 7.95 1.32
N ALA A 71 -20.13 8.10 0.21
CA ALA A 71 -20.87 9.32 -0.11
C ALA A 71 -22.05 9.57 0.83
N ALA A 72 -22.62 8.52 1.47
CA ALA A 72 -23.73 8.69 2.40
C ALA A 72 -23.24 9.26 3.74
N GLY A 73 -22.11 8.74 4.25
CA GLY A 73 -21.47 9.22 5.47
C GLY A 73 -20.54 10.41 5.29
N ASN A 74 -20.22 10.79 4.04
CA ASN A 74 -19.18 11.77 3.70
C ASN A 74 -17.85 11.49 4.43
N THR A 75 -17.43 10.21 4.42
CA THR A 75 -16.22 9.78 5.12
C THR A 75 -15.50 8.66 4.39
N TRP A 76 -14.22 8.51 4.67
CA TRP A 76 -13.43 7.38 4.20
C TRP A 76 -13.78 6.15 5.04
N VAL A 77 -14.16 5.07 4.36
CA VAL A 77 -14.46 3.78 4.98
C VAL A 77 -13.61 2.69 4.38
N MET A 78 -13.36 1.65 5.17
CA MET A 78 -12.70 0.44 4.72
C MET A 78 -13.69 -0.71 4.90
N THR A 79 -14.09 -1.32 3.79
CA THR A 79 -15.06 -2.42 3.81
C THR A 79 -14.40 -3.71 4.33
N ASP A 80 -15.19 -4.67 4.81
CA ASP A 80 -14.67 -5.96 5.27
C ASP A 80 -13.83 -6.65 4.19
N ALA A 81 -14.25 -6.59 2.93
CA ALA A 81 -13.47 -7.12 1.80
C ALA A 81 -12.13 -6.40 1.62
N ALA A 82 -12.08 -5.09 1.87
CA ALA A 82 -10.83 -4.32 1.84
C ALA A 82 -9.93 -4.64 3.05
N VAL A 83 -10.50 -4.91 4.23
CA VAL A 83 -9.77 -5.45 5.41
C VAL A 83 -9.10 -6.77 5.08
N THR A 84 -9.85 -7.71 4.51
CA THR A 84 -9.30 -9.00 4.09
C THR A 84 -8.20 -8.83 3.05
N ARG A 85 -8.40 -7.98 2.03
CA ARG A 85 -7.38 -7.71 1.01
C ARG A 85 -6.12 -7.07 1.62
N LYS A 86 -6.26 -6.09 2.50
CA LYS A 86 -5.12 -5.45 3.18
C LYS A 86 -4.33 -6.47 3.99
N SER A 87 -5.01 -7.33 4.74
CA SER A 87 -4.36 -8.40 5.49
C SER A 87 -3.63 -9.37 4.56
N ALA A 88 -4.23 -9.78 3.45
CA ALA A 88 -3.61 -10.69 2.49
C ALA A 88 -2.36 -10.08 1.84
N ASP A 89 -2.42 -8.82 1.41
CA ASP A 89 -1.26 -8.09 0.86
C ASP A 89 -0.12 -8.02 1.88
N LEU A 90 -0.41 -7.70 3.15
CA LEU A 90 0.59 -7.65 4.22
C LEU A 90 1.25 -9.01 4.50
N ILE A 91 0.47 -10.09 4.45
CA ILE A 91 0.99 -11.46 4.61
C ILE A 91 1.88 -11.82 3.41
N ALA A 92 1.46 -11.50 2.19
CA ALA A 92 2.25 -11.75 0.99
C ALA A 92 3.58 -10.99 1.00
N ASP A 93 3.58 -9.73 1.41
CA ASP A 93 4.79 -8.93 1.59
C ASP A 93 5.72 -9.53 2.65
N ALA A 94 5.16 -10.02 3.77
CA ALA A 94 5.92 -10.71 4.81
C ALA A 94 6.52 -12.04 4.32
N GLU A 95 5.79 -12.84 3.55
CA GLU A 95 6.29 -14.07 2.92
C GLU A 95 7.43 -13.79 1.96
N LEU A 96 7.30 -12.75 1.12
CA LEU A 96 8.37 -12.34 0.22
C LEU A 96 9.62 -11.95 1.02
N ARG A 97 9.48 -11.13 2.06
CA ARG A 97 10.59 -10.75 2.94
C ARG A 97 11.25 -11.98 3.57
N ARG A 98 10.47 -12.93 4.10
CA ARG A 98 11.00 -14.18 4.67
C ARG A 98 11.79 -14.96 3.62
N SER A 99 11.28 -15.07 2.41
CA SER A 99 11.96 -15.74 1.29
C SER A 99 13.31 -15.09 0.97
N THR A 100 13.35 -13.75 0.89
CA THR A 100 14.59 -12.99 0.67
C THR A 100 15.62 -13.26 1.77
N LEU A 101 15.22 -13.16 3.04
CA LEU A 101 16.12 -13.40 4.17
C LEU A 101 16.62 -14.85 4.22
N LEU A 102 15.79 -15.83 3.84
CA LEU A 102 16.20 -17.22 3.71
C LEU A 102 17.22 -17.41 2.59
N SER A 103 17.06 -16.71 1.47
CA SER A 103 18.02 -16.72 0.36
C SER A 103 19.37 -16.11 0.79
N GLU A 104 19.35 -14.97 1.47
CA GLU A 104 20.56 -14.32 2.01
C GLU A 104 21.29 -15.25 2.99
N ALA A 105 20.57 -15.86 3.92
CA ALA A 105 21.14 -16.85 4.83
C ALA A 105 21.73 -18.06 4.07
N GLY A 106 21.07 -18.51 3.00
CA GLY A 106 21.59 -19.56 2.12
C GLY A 106 22.93 -19.19 1.47
N THR A 107 23.03 -17.97 0.94
CA THR A 107 24.26 -17.44 0.34
C THR A 107 25.40 -17.35 1.37
N ALA A 108 25.12 -16.93 2.61
CA ALA A 108 26.12 -16.87 3.67
C ALA A 108 26.57 -18.27 4.14
N ILE A 109 25.63 -19.23 4.19
CA ILE A 109 25.89 -20.61 4.65
C ILE A 109 26.76 -21.38 3.64
N SER A 110 26.55 -21.20 2.33
CA SER A 110 27.20 -22.03 1.30
C SER A 110 28.74 -22.12 1.43
N PRO A 111 29.51 -21.02 1.46
CA PRO A 111 30.97 -21.11 1.57
C PRO A 111 31.42 -21.67 2.94
N LEU A 112 30.69 -21.37 4.01
CA LEU A 112 30.98 -21.88 5.35
C LEU A 112 30.74 -23.39 5.42
N GLN A 113 29.69 -23.88 4.75
CA GLN A 113 29.39 -25.29 4.63
C GLN A 113 30.53 -26.02 3.91
N ASP A 114 30.97 -25.51 2.76
CA ASP A 114 32.08 -26.10 2.00
C ASP A 114 33.35 -26.19 2.86
N ALA A 115 33.69 -25.13 3.60
CA ALA A 115 34.85 -25.12 4.50
C ALA A 115 34.72 -26.16 5.62
N VAL A 116 33.53 -26.34 6.19
CA VAL A 116 33.26 -27.36 7.22
C VAL A 116 33.34 -28.77 6.64
N GLU A 117 32.75 -29.02 5.47
CA GLU A 117 32.73 -30.33 4.83
C GLU A 117 34.10 -30.79 4.31
N LEU A 118 34.97 -29.83 3.95
CA LEU A 118 36.35 -30.10 3.54
C LEU A 118 37.34 -30.15 4.72
N ASP A 119 36.87 -30.06 5.96
CA ASP A 119 37.69 -29.95 7.17
C ASP A 119 38.69 -28.77 7.13
N MET A 120 38.35 -27.71 6.40
CA MET A 120 39.16 -26.49 6.21
C MET A 120 38.71 -25.32 7.08
N ALA A 121 37.53 -25.41 7.71
CA ALA A 121 36.95 -24.32 8.47
C ALA A 121 37.74 -23.97 9.74
N THR A 122 37.99 -22.68 9.95
CA THR A 122 38.47 -22.16 11.24
C THR A 122 37.38 -22.27 12.32
N ASP A 123 37.76 -22.08 13.59
CA ASP A 123 36.78 -22.09 14.68
C ASP A 123 35.78 -20.93 14.56
N GLU A 124 36.23 -19.78 14.04
CA GLU A 124 35.36 -18.63 13.73
C GLU A 124 34.36 -18.97 12.62
N GLU A 125 34.81 -19.63 11.54
CA GLU A 125 33.94 -20.04 10.44
C GLU A 125 32.90 -21.07 10.89
N LYS A 126 33.27 -22.01 11.76
CA LYS A 126 32.33 -22.96 12.39
C LYS A 126 31.29 -22.23 13.24
N SER A 127 31.72 -21.27 14.07
CA SER A 127 30.80 -20.47 14.88
C SER A 127 29.84 -19.65 14.01
N ARG A 128 30.32 -19.06 12.91
CA ARG A 128 29.48 -18.34 11.93
C ARG A 128 28.50 -19.28 11.23
N TYR A 129 28.95 -20.46 10.82
CA TYR A 129 28.12 -21.49 10.18
C TYR A 129 26.93 -21.86 11.08
N ASP A 130 27.19 -22.12 12.36
CA ASP A 130 26.15 -22.46 13.34
C ASP A 130 25.19 -21.29 13.58
N ALA A 131 25.69 -20.06 13.69
CA ALA A 131 24.88 -18.88 13.87
C ALA A 131 23.94 -18.64 12.67
N TRP A 132 24.44 -18.73 11.45
CA TRP A 132 23.65 -18.59 10.22
C TRP A 132 22.63 -19.70 10.06
N ARG A 133 22.98 -20.95 10.38
CA ARG A 133 22.01 -22.06 10.37
C ARG A 133 20.90 -21.87 11.40
N LYS A 134 21.24 -21.42 12.62
CA LYS A 134 20.25 -21.08 13.64
C LYS A 134 19.31 -19.98 13.16
N TYR A 135 19.87 -18.91 12.57
CA TYR A 135 19.09 -17.82 11.99
C TYR A 135 18.14 -18.30 10.88
N ARG A 136 18.63 -19.11 9.94
CA ARG A 136 17.79 -19.72 8.89
C ARG A 136 16.63 -20.52 9.47
N VAL A 137 16.86 -21.32 10.52
CA VAL A 137 15.79 -22.08 11.20
C VAL A 137 14.80 -21.15 11.91
N LEU A 138 15.27 -20.07 12.54
CA LEU A 138 14.39 -19.08 13.15
C LEU A 138 13.51 -18.39 12.11
N LEU A 139 14.07 -17.99 10.97
CA LEU A 139 13.31 -17.46 9.83
C LEU A 139 12.26 -18.45 9.33
N MET A 140 12.59 -19.75 9.25
CA MET A 140 11.63 -20.78 8.85
C MET A 140 10.44 -20.96 9.81
N ARG A 141 10.55 -20.44 11.04
CA ARG A 141 9.49 -20.51 12.05
C ARG A 141 8.72 -19.20 12.19
N VAL A 142 9.11 -18.15 11.47
CA VAL A 142 8.39 -16.88 11.47
C VAL A 142 6.99 -17.09 10.89
N ASP A 143 5.98 -16.81 11.69
CA ASP A 143 4.58 -16.80 11.25
C ASP A 143 4.28 -15.48 10.54
N THR A 144 4.10 -15.54 9.21
CA THR A 144 3.82 -14.37 8.37
C THR A 144 2.38 -13.90 8.48
N SER A 145 1.47 -14.72 9.05
CA SER A 145 0.08 -14.32 9.28
C SER A 145 -0.07 -13.22 10.34
N LEU A 146 0.97 -13.00 11.14
CA LEU A 146 1.02 -11.94 12.15
C LEU A 146 1.35 -10.56 11.57
N ALA A 147 1.47 -10.41 10.24
CA ALA A 147 1.76 -9.13 9.61
C ALA A 147 0.69 -8.07 9.98
N PRO A 148 1.11 -6.82 10.27
CA PRO A 148 2.48 -6.29 10.17
C PRO A 148 3.36 -6.53 11.42
N ASP A 149 2.79 -7.07 12.50
CA ASP A 149 3.40 -7.19 13.83
C ASP A 149 4.27 -8.44 13.99
N ILE A 150 5.23 -8.61 13.06
CA ILE A 150 6.15 -9.73 13.05
C ILE A 150 7.48 -9.34 13.71
N ASN A 151 7.89 -10.11 14.71
CA ASN A 151 9.22 -9.99 15.28
C ASN A 151 10.24 -10.79 14.45
N TRP A 152 10.91 -10.10 13.52
CA TRP A 152 11.92 -10.73 12.67
C TRP A 152 13.19 -11.06 13.46
N PRO A 153 13.76 -12.27 13.30
CA PRO A 153 15.06 -12.57 13.90
C PRO A 153 16.13 -11.63 13.30
N GLU A 154 17.14 -11.30 14.09
CA GLU A 154 18.28 -10.50 13.62
C GLU A 154 19.31 -11.40 12.93
N PRO A 155 19.90 -10.94 11.81
CA PRO A 155 20.96 -11.68 11.15
C PRO A 155 22.21 -11.76 12.05
N PRO A 156 22.99 -12.85 11.98
CA PRO A 156 24.28 -12.94 12.65
C PRO A 156 25.24 -11.86 12.18
N LYS A 157 26.21 -11.51 13.02
CA LYS A 157 27.34 -10.68 12.61
C LYS A 157 28.36 -11.53 11.87
N ASP A 158 28.95 -10.93 10.85
CA ASP A 158 30.10 -11.49 10.13
C ASP A 158 31.39 -11.45 10.96
#